data_AF-A0A1H2PUF9-F1
#
_entry.id   AF-A0A1H2PUF9-F1
#
_cell.length_a   1.000
_cell.length_b   1.000
_cell.length_c   1.000
_cell.angle_alpha   90.00
_cell.angle_beta   90.00
_cell.angle_gamma   90.00
#
_symmetry.space_group_name_H-M   'P 1'
#
loop_
_entity.id
_entity.type
_entity.pdbx_description
1 polymer ?
#
loop_
_entity_poly.entity_id
_entity_poly.type
_entity_poly.pdbx_seq_one_letter_code
_entity_poly.pdbx_strand_id
1 'polypeptide(L)'
;MTRYWWVNHNQTFEHERAEGYLWSPKREANGARSQFYENMRIARTGDGVVSYAGKRIKAVGRVASEATTARKPIVFGSVGENWAANGWLLPVSWSSVIHEPTPAHYLDHIAPLLPAKYSPINPKTGFGNQKAYLAEITEALYQKVLQLTNGPMTKADPACDAETVVLLAEDAEVQRLYKDLELSDTERVNVIAARWGQGKFRTALLARDGMCAITGVAEPRLLRASHIKPWRLCETATERLDAANGLLLTPTFDHLFDKGLLTFEPGGRTVLSSTLSVTDVDRLALSGARAMYPLFHHDRYLAFHRSEIFVP
;
A
#
# COMPACT_ATOMS: atom_id res chain seq x y z
N MET A 1 -1.50 6.94 -22.99
CA MET A 1 -2.72 7.74 -22.73
C MET A 1 -3.28 7.30 -21.39
N THR A 2 -3.59 8.26 -20.53
CA THR A 2 -4.22 8.02 -19.22
C THR A 2 -5.60 7.39 -19.42
N ARG A 3 -5.91 6.36 -18.64
CA ARG A 3 -7.23 5.72 -18.60
C ARG A 3 -7.95 6.09 -17.31
N TYR A 4 -9.25 5.81 -17.31
CA TYR A 4 -10.14 6.17 -16.21
C TYR A 4 -11.00 4.97 -15.83
N TRP A 5 -11.17 4.79 -14.53
CA TRP A 5 -11.79 3.61 -13.97
C TRP A 5 -12.89 3.99 -12.99
N TRP A 6 -13.88 3.12 -12.86
CA TRP A 6 -14.94 3.20 -11.87
C TRP A 6 -14.98 1.90 -11.09
N VAL A 7 -14.83 1.97 -9.77
CA VAL A 7 -14.90 0.80 -8.89
C VAL A 7 -16.18 0.80 -8.07
N ASN A 8 -16.93 -0.31 -8.14
CA ASN A 8 -18.02 -0.58 -7.22
C ASN A 8 -17.53 -1.51 -6.09
N HIS A 9 -17.41 -0.96 -4.88
CA HIS A 9 -16.84 -1.67 -3.74
C HIS A 9 -17.66 -1.50 -2.46
N ASN A 10 -18.99 -1.56 -2.58
CA ASN A 10 -19.94 -1.41 -1.46
C ASN A 10 -19.60 -2.26 -0.22
N GLN A 11 -19.05 -3.46 -0.40
CA GLN A 11 -18.80 -4.42 0.69
C GLN A 11 -17.45 -4.21 1.38
N THR A 12 -16.48 -3.62 0.69
CA THR A 12 -15.07 -3.52 1.12
C THR A 12 -14.58 -2.08 1.21
N PHE A 13 -15.45 -1.09 0.92
CA PHE A 13 -15.11 0.32 0.80
C PHE A 13 -14.31 0.88 1.98
N GLU A 14 -14.77 0.67 3.21
CA GLU A 14 -14.11 1.22 4.41
C GLU A 14 -12.66 0.72 4.52
N HIS A 15 -12.42 -0.55 4.20
CA HIS A 15 -11.08 -1.14 4.22
C HIS A 15 -10.25 -0.71 2.99
N GLU A 16 -10.77 -0.84 1.78
CA GLU A 16 -10.04 -0.50 0.54
C GLU A 16 -9.62 0.97 0.46
N ARG A 17 -10.45 1.87 1.03
CA ARG A 17 -10.14 3.30 1.07
C ARG A 17 -9.14 3.65 2.15
N ALA A 18 -9.34 3.17 3.39
CA ALA A 18 -8.39 3.41 4.48
C ALA A 18 -6.98 2.94 4.10
N GLU A 19 -6.91 1.91 3.25
CA GLU A 19 -5.66 1.27 2.88
C GLU A 19 -5.08 1.63 1.54
N GLY A 20 -5.77 2.41 0.71
CA GLY A 20 -5.17 2.84 -0.54
C GLY A 20 -4.88 1.69 -1.50
N TYR A 21 -5.78 0.71 -1.61
CA TYR A 21 -5.74 -0.31 -2.67
C TYR A 21 -7.12 -0.79 -3.08
N LEU A 22 -7.19 -1.43 -4.24
CA LEU A 22 -8.29 -2.27 -4.70
C LEU A 22 -7.85 -3.73 -4.73
N TRP A 23 -8.75 -4.65 -4.43
CA TRP A 23 -8.49 -6.08 -4.53
C TRP A 23 -9.64 -6.83 -5.18
N SER A 24 -9.32 -7.75 -6.09
CA SER A 24 -10.32 -8.65 -6.67
C SER A 24 -9.74 -10.04 -6.91
N PRO A 25 -10.57 -11.10 -6.91
CA PRO A 25 -10.12 -12.42 -7.34
C PRO A 25 -9.71 -12.39 -8.82
N LYS A 26 -8.87 -13.34 -9.26
CA LYS A 26 -8.46 -13.40 -10.67
C LYS A 26 -9.57 -13.87 -11.61
N ARG A 27 -10.52 -14.64 -11.08
CA ARG A 27 -11.62 -15.30 -11.79
C ARG A 27 -12.86 -15.31 -10.91
N GLU A 28 -14.01 -15.51 -11.53
CA GLU A 28 -15.27 -15.75 -10.81
C GLU A 28 -15.21 -17.06 -10.02
N ALA A 29 -16.11 -17.25 -9.05
CA ALA A 29 -16.14 -18.44 -8.19
C ALA A 29 -16.27 -19.77 -8.98
N ASN A 30 -16.91 -19.74 -10.16
CA ASN A 30 -17.03 -20.88 -11.07
C ASN A 30 -15.85 -21.03 -12.04
N GLY A 31 -14.76 -20.25 -11.87
CA GLY A 31 -13.59 -20.24 -12.75
C GLY A 31 -13.73 -19.42 -14.04
N ALA A 32 -14.90 -18.83 -14.30
CA ALA A 32 -15.13 -18.01 -15.49
C ALA A 32 -14.27 -16.74 -15.48
N ARG A 33 -13.99 -16.24 -16.69
CA ARG A 33 -13.28 -14.97 -16.88
C ARG A 33 -14.21 -13.79 -16.61
N SER A 34 -13.70 -12.78 -15.90
CA SER A 34 -14.43 -11.54 -15.62
C SER A 34 -13.68 -10.35 -16.21
N GLN A 35 -14.30 -9.61 -17.14
CA GLN A 35 -13.66 -8.42 -17.72
C GLN A 35 -13.32 -7.38 -16.63
N PHE A 36 -14.11 -7.29 -15.57
CA PHE A 36 -13.88 -6.36 -14.48
C PHE A 36 -12.63 -6.70 -13.65
N TYR A 37 -12.34 -7.97 -13.44
CA TYR A 37 -11.10 -8.40 -12.76
C TYR A 37 -9.88 -8.28 -13.68
N GLU A 38 -10.10 -8.47 -14.98
CA GLU A 38 -9.05 -8.28 -16.00
C GLU A 38 -8.57 -6.84 -16.08
N ASN A 39 -9.48 -5.89 -15.89
CA ASN A 39 -9.18 -4.46 -15.88
C ASN A 39 -8.13 -4.07 -14.83
N MET A 40 -8.04 -4.81 -13.71
CA MET A 40 -7.00 -4.60 -12.69
C MET A 40 -5.59 -4.72 -13.27
N ARG A 41 -5.38 -5.63 -14.24
CA ARG A 41 -4.09 -5.82 -14.92
C ARG A 41 -3.80 -4.77 -15.97
N ILE A 42 -4.84 -4.10 -16.46
CA ILE A 42 -4.76 -3.12 -17.54
C ILE A 42 -4.47 -1.74 -16.97
N ALA A 43 -4.99 -1.43 -15.78
CA ALA A 43 -4.72 -0.20 -15.06
C ALA A 43 -3.21 0.08 -14.94
N ARG A 44 -2.85 1.35 -15.11
CA ARG A 44 -1.47 1.83 -15.07
C ARG A 44 -1.34 2.99 -14.10
N THR A 45 -0.12 3.16 -13.59
CA THR A 45 0.25 4.28 -12.74
C THR A 45 -0.20 5.62 -13.34
N GLY A 46 -0.90 6.41 -12.52
CA GLY A 46 -1.44 7.72 -12.90
C GLY A 46 -2.89 7.71 -13.40
N ASP A 47 -3.45 6.55 -13.75
CA ASP A 47 -4.86 6.43 -14.17
C ASP A 47 -5.82 6.92 -13.08
N GLY A 48 -6.90 7.58 -13.49
CA GLY A 48 -7.93 8.09 -12.56
C GLY A 48 -8.91 6.99 -12.15
N VAL A 49 -9.34 7.00 -10.88
CA VAL A 49 -10.27 5.99 -10.34
C VAL A 49 -11.41 6.68 -9.59
N VAL A 50 -12.65 6.30 -9.86
CA VAL A 50 -13.85 6.75 -9.13
C VAL A 50 -14.29 5.67 -8.15
N SER A 51 -14.42 6.03 -6.87
CA SER A 51 -14.93 5.15 -5.81
C SER A 51 -16.45 5.27 -5.69
N TYR A 52 -17.17 4.18 -5.93
CA TYR A 52 -18.62 4.09 -5.73
C TYR A 52 -18.99 3.07 -4.65
N ALA A 53 -19.56 3.57 -3.56
CA ALA A 53 -20.02 2.77 -2.43
C ALA A 53 -21.24 3.39 -1.74
N GLY A 54 -22.12 2.57 -1.19
CA GLY A 54 -23.35 3.03 -0.52
C GLY A 54 -24.28 3.83 -1.44
N LYS A 55 -24.29 3.51 -2.75
CA LYS A 55 -24.98 4.25 -3.82
C LYS A 55 -24.46 5.68 -4.07
N ARG A 56 -23.29 6.03 -3.54
CA ARG A 56 -22.69 7.35 -3.67
C ARG A 56 -21.30 7.27 -4.28
N ILE A 57 -20.87 8.34 -4.92
CA ILE A 57 -19.45 8.53 -5.25
C ILE A 57 -18.77 9.05 -3.99
N LYS A 58 -17.83 8.29 -3.46
CA LYS A 58 -17.23 8.54 -2.14
C LYS A 58 -15.86 9.20 -2.21
N ALA A 59 -15.10 8.92 -3.27
CA ALA A 59 -13.75 9.42 -3.48
C ALA A 59 -13.38 9.38 -4.96
N VAL A 60 -12.29 10.06 -5.27
CA VAL A 60 -11.54 9.85 -6.51
C VAL A 60 -10.10 9.51 -6.15
N GLY A 61 -9.41 8.77 -6.99
CA GLY A 61 -8.06 8.31 -6.72
C GLY A 61 -7.21 8.22 -7.96
N ARG A 62 -5.93 7.93 -7.76
CA ARG A 62 -4.97 7.63 -8.82
C ARG A 62 -4.30 6.30 -8.55
N VAL A 63 -4.20 5.48 -9.59
CA VAL A 63 -3.42 4.23 -9.52
C VAL A 63 -1.97 4.59 -9.23
N ALA A 64 -1.40 3.99 -8.18
CA ALA A 64 -0.05 4.29 -7.72
C ALA A 64 1.01 3.34 -8.32
N SER A 65 0.63 2.10 -8.62
CA SER A 65 1.46 1.10 -9.32
C SER A 65 0.59 0.05 -10.00
N GLU A 66 1.19 -0.76 -10.89
CA GLU A 66 0.51 -1.87 -11.55
C GLU A 66 0.02 -2.93 -10.55
N ALA A 67 -1.03 -3.65 -10.93
CA ALA A 67 -1.55 -4.72 -10.08
C ALA A 67 -0.52 -5.85 -9.89
N THR A 68 -0.37 -6.29 -8.64
CA THR A 68 0.40 -7.48 -8.28
C THR A 68 -0.51 -8.63 -7.88
N THR A 69 0.03 -9.86 -7.91
CA THR A 69 -0.68 -11.00 -7.34
C THR A 69 -0.60 -10.91 -5.82
N ALA A 70 -1.74 -11.00 -5.16
CA ALA A 70 -1.81 -11.00 -3.71
C ALA A 70 -2.88 -11.98 -3.23
N ARG A 71 -2.69 -12.54 -2.04
CA ARG A 71 -3.77 -13.23 -1.33
C ARG A 71 -4.88 -12.24 -0.98
N LYS A 72 -6.08 -12.75 -0.71
CA LYS A 72 -7.18 -11.96 -0.17
C LYS A 72 -6.70 -11.25 1.11
N PRO A 73 -6.80 -9.91 1.19
CA PRO A 73 -6.39 -9.18 2.37
C PRO A 73 -7.15 -9.67 3.60
N ILE A 74 -6.40 -9.91 4.67
CA ILE A 74 -6.92 -10.48 5.92
C ILE A 74 -8.03 -9.59 6.51
N VAL A 75 -7.91 -8.27 6.33
CA VAL A 75 -8.88 -7.28 6.78
C VAL A 75 -10.28 -7.45 6.21
N PHE A 76 -10.46 -8.17 5.11
CA PHE A 76 -11.77 -8.43 4.54
C PHE A 76 -12.56 -9.47 5.35
N GLY A 77 -11.92 -10.23 6.24
CA GLY A 77 -12.57 -11.27 7.05
C GLY A 77 -13.49 -12.17 6.24
N SER A 78 -14.76 -12.28 6.66
CA SER A 78 -15.80 -13.06 6.00
C SER A 78 -16.36 -12.43 4.72
N VAL A 79 -16.06 -11.15 4.45
CA VAL A 79 -16.53 -10.47 3.23
C VAL A 79 -15.89 -11.11 2.02
N GLY A 80 -16.70 -11.75 1.17
CA GLY A 80 -16.20 -12.49 0.01
C GLY A 80 -15.55 -13.82 0.40
N GLU A 81 -16.10 -14.57 1.36
CA GLU A 81 -15.74 -15.97 1.63
C GLU A 81 -15.76 -16.86 0.38
N ASN A 82 -16.63 -16.55 -0.58
CA ASN A 82 -16.74 -17.25 -1.85
C ASN A 82 -15.67 -16.84 -2.88
N TRP A 83 -14.76 -15.92 -2.55
CA TRP A 83 -13.69 -15.50 -3.45
C TRP A 83 -12.46 -16.41 -3.33
N ALA A 84 -11.79 -16.61 -4.46
CA ALA A 84 -10.55 -17.36 -4.50
C ALA A 84 -9.49 -16.72 -3.59
N ALA A 85 -8.65 -17.55 -2.97
CA ALA A 85 -7.62 -17.10 -2.03
C ALA A 85 -6.59 -16.15 -2.67
N ASN A 86 -6.38 -16.22 -3.99
CA ASN A 86 -5.45 -15.39 -4.74
C ASN A 86 -6.16 -14.45 -5.72
N GLY A 87 -5.72 -13.21 -5.76
CA GLY A 87 -6.31 -12.12 -6.53
C GLY A 87 -5.29 -11.16 -7.12
N TRP A 88 -5.82 -10.04 -7.62
CA TRP A 88 -5.07 -8.85 -8.02
C TRP A 88 -5.20 -7.81 -6.93
N LEU A 89 -4.08 -7.27 -6.48
CA LEU A 89 -4.01 -6.08 -5.62
C LEU A 89 -3.50 -4.91 -6.45
N LEU A 90 -4.27 -3.83 -6.52
CA LEU A 90 -3.96 -2.62 -7.27
C LEU A 90 -3.87 -1.44 -6.31
N PRO A 91 -2.67 -0.92 -6.01
CA PRO A 91 -2.52 0.26 -5.16
C PRO A 91 -3.14 1.51 -5.78
N VAL A 92 -3.90 2.26 -4.98
CA VAL A 92 -4.59 3.48 -5.38
C VAL A 92 -4.42 4.53 -4.29
N SER A 93 -3.89 5.69 -4.63
CA SER A 93 -3.90 6.84 -3.74
C SER A 93 -5.27 7.52 -3.83
N TRP A 94 -5.99 7.58 -2.71
CA TRP A 94 -7.34 8.15 -2.67
C TRP A 94 -7.31 9.62 -2.29
N SER A 95 -8.31 10.35 -2.75
CA SER A 95 -8.59 11.72 -2.31
C SER A 95 -10.08 11.82 -2.01
N SER A 96 -10.37 12.38 -0.83
CA SER A 96 -11.73 12.74 -0.46
C SER A 96 -12.30 13.73 -1.46
N VAL A 97 -13.61 13.63 -1.68
CA VAL A 97 -14.39 14.60 -2.44
C VAL A 97 -15.14 15.53 -1.50
N ILE A 98 -15.42 16.75 -1.95
CA ILE A 98 -16.17 17.72 -1.15
C ILE A 98 -17.65 17.33 -1.06
N HIS A 99 -18.20 16.77 -2.15
CA HIS A 99 -19.56 16.26 -2.21
C HIS A 99 -19.58 14.80 -2.62
N GLU A 100 -20.43 14.01 -1.96
CA GLU A 100 -20.66 12.60 -2.27
C GLU A 100 -21.99 12.40 -3.01
N PRO A 101 -22.06 12.72 -4.32
CA PRO A 101 -23.31 12.67 -5.07
C PRO A 101 -23.81 11.22 -5.17
N THR A 102 -25.13 11.09 -5.15
CA THR A 102 -25.82 9.84 -5.52
C THR A 102 -26.04 9.86 -7.03
N PRO A 103 -25.39 9.02 -7.85
CA PRO A 103 -25.48 9.08 -9.31
C PRO A 103 -26.91 9.00 -9.86
N ALA A 104 -27.81 8.31 -9.15
CA ALA A 104 -29.22 8.22 -9.50
C ALA A 104 -29.92 9.61 -9.62
N HIS A 105 -29.47 10.61 -8.85
CA HIS A 105 -30.03 11.97 -8.91
C HIS A 105 -29.50 12.81 -10.09
N TYR A 106 -28.51 12.30 -10.83
CA TYR A 106 -27.83 13.02 -11.90
C TYR A 106 -27.81 12.22 -13.22
N LEU A 107 -28.75 11.29 -13.40
CA LEU A 107 -28.77 10.39 -14.56
C LEU A 107 -28.89 11.13 -15.89
N ASP A 108 -29.59 12.26 -15.96
CA ASP A 108 -29.69 13.07 -17.18
C ASP A 108 -28.31 13.54 -17.68
N HIS A 109 -27.34 13.65 -16.77
CA HIS A 109 -25.98 14.06 -17.07
C HIS A 109 -24.98 12.91 -17.13
N ILE A 110 -25.21 11.82 -16.40
CA ILE A 110 -24.28 10.69 -16.29
C ILE A 110 -24.62 9.59 -17.29
N ALA A 111 -25.90 9.26 -17.46
CA ALA A 111 -26.33 8.11 -18.27
C ALA A 111 -25.87 8.18 -19.74
N PRO A 112 -25.87 9.35 -20.43
CA PRO A 112 -25.36 9.44 -21.80
C PRO A 112 -23.85 9.18 -21.92
N LEU A 113 -23.10 9.30 -20.82
CA LEU A 113 -21.65 9.14 -20.79
C LEU A 113 -21.22 7.72 -20.35
N LEU A 114 -22.17 6.89 -19.90
CA LEU A 114 -21.90 5.52 -19.49
C LEU A 114 -21.57 4.65 -20.72
N PRO A 115 -20.61 3.71 -20.59
CA PRO A 115 -20.26 2.85 -21.70
C PRO A 115 -21.40 1.87 -21.99
N ALA A 116 -21.68 1.63 -23.27
CA ALA A 116 -22.75 0.74 -23.70
C ALA A 116 -22.54 -0.73 -23.24
N LYS A 117 -21.28 -1.14 -23.06
CA LYS A 117 -20.89 -2.45 -22.55
C LYS A 117 -20.02 -2.28 -21.30
N TYR A 118 -20.17 -3.18 -20.33
CA TYR A 118 -19.42 -3.17 -19.07
C TYR A 118 -19.63 -1.89 -18.24
N SER A 119 -20.82 -1.27 -18.33
CA SER A 119 -21.17 -0.09 -17.51
C SER A 119 -21.03 -0.38 -16.01
N PRO A 120 -20.42 0.53 -15.23
CA PRO A 120 -20.32 0.36 -13.78
C PRO A 120 -21.68 0.43 -13.08
N ILE A 121 -22.60 1.27 -13.57
CA ILE A 121 -23.93 1.47 -13.00
C ILE A 121 -25.01 1.28 -14.07
N ASN A 122 -26.23 1.03 -13.63
CA ASN A 122 -27.39 0.94 -14.50
C ASN A 122 -27.79 2.36 -14.97
N PRO A 123 -27.94 2.61 -16.28
CA PRO A 123 -28.23 3.95 -16.81
C PRO A 123 -29.63 4.47 -16.49
N LYS A 124 -30.55 3.60 -16.03
CA LYS A 124 -31.93 3.98 -15.67
C LYS A 124 -32.13 4.18 -14.18
N THR A 125 -31.39 3.44 -13.34
CA THR A 125 -31.57 3.48 -11.88
C THR A 125 -30.40 4.09 -11.13
N GLY A 126 -29.22 4.22 -11.76
CA GLY A 126 -27.99 4.70 -11.13
C GLY A 126 -27.40 3.74 -10.09
N PHE A 127 -27.94 2.52 -9.98
CA PHE A 127 -27.43 1.49 -9.07
C PHE A 127 -26.24 0.76 -9.69
N GLY A 128 -25.24 0.43 -8.86
CA GLY A 128 -24.11 -0.41 -9.27
C GLY A 128 -24.58 -1.72 -9.92
N ASN A 129 -24.05 -2.02 -11.10
CA ASN A 129 -24.35 -3.28 -11.77
C ASN A 129 -23.75 -4.44 -10.98
N GLN A 130 -24.52 -5.52 -10.83
CA GLN A 130 -24.03 -6.72 -10.15
C GLN A 130 -22.81 -7.29 -10.90
N LYS A 131 -21.83 -7.77 -10.13
CA LYS A 131 -20.53 -8.31 -10.62
C LYS A 131 -19.62 -7.30 -11.32
N ALA A 132 -20.06 -6.06 -11.56
CA ALA A 132 -19.18 -5.00 -12.03
C ALA A 132 -18.32 -4.53 -10.86
N TYR A 133 -17.03 -4.91 -10.84
CA TYR A 133 -16.05 -4.41 -9.88
C TYR A 133 -15.35 -3.18 -10.43
N LEU A 134 -14.33 -3.34 -11.30
CA LEU A 134 -13.59 -2.24 -11.93
C LEU A 134 -13.97 -2.09 -13.41
N ALA A 135 -14.71 -1.05 -13.77
CA ALA A 135 -15.11 -0.75 -15.15
C ALA A 135 -14.24 0.37 -15.75
N GLU A 136 -13.87 0.25 -17.02
CA GLU A 136 -13.26 1.35 -17.77
C GLU A 136 -14.34 2.39 -18.11
N ILE A 137 -14.04 3.66 -17.89
CA ILE A 137 -14.90 4.79 -18.20
C ILE A 137 -14.18 5.78 -19.13
N THR A 138 -14.96 6.59 -19.83
CA THR A 138 -14.39 7.65 -20.67
C THR A 138 -13.89 8.81 -19.81
N GLU A 139 -12.95 9.58 -20.36
CA GLU A 139 -12.50 10.81 -19.72
C GLU A 139 -13.66 11.80 -19.52
N ALA A 140 -14.60 11.86 -20.46
CA ALA A 140 -15.79 12.72 -20.34
C ALA A 140 -16.62 12.37 -19.09
N LEU A 141 -16.83 11.08 -18.81
CA LEU A 141 -17.53 10.63 -17.60
C LEU A 141 -16.72 10.95 -16.34
N TYR A 142 -15.40 10.71 -16.37
CA TYR A 142 -14.53 11.00 -15.23
C TYR A 142 -14.54 12.51 -14.88
N GLN A 143 -14.38 13.39 -15.86
CA GLN A 143 -14.46 14.83 -15.66
C GLN A 143 -15.83 15.27 -15.15
N LYS A 144 -16.91 14.64 -15.62
CA LYS A 144 -18.25 14.92 -15.11
C LYS A 144 -18.38 14.55 -13.62
N VAL A 145 -17.77 13.44 -13.20
CA VAL A 145 -17.71 13.05 -11.79
C VAL A 145 -16.94 14.08 -10.97
N LEU A 146 -15.79 14.58 -11.44
CA LEU A 146 -15.02 15.62 -10.74
C LEU A 146 -15.82 16.90 -10.52
N GLN A 147 -16.60 17.31 -11.54
CA GLN A 147 -17.50 18.46 -11.43
C GLN A 147 -18.60 18.24 -10.37
N LEU A 148 -19.25 17.08 -10.39
CA LEU A 148 -20.35 16.78 -9.45
C LEU A 148 -19.87 16.60 -8.00
N THR A 149 -18.62 16.17 -7.83
CA THR A 149 -18.02 15.91 -6.52
C THR A 149 -17.28 17.13 -5.95
N ASN A 150 -17.04 18.15 -6.78
CA ASN A 150 -16.22 19.32 -6.47
C ASN A 150 -14.86 18.92 -5.84
N GLY A 151 -14.23 17.89 -6.39
CA GLY A 151 -12.98 17.31 -5.87
C GLY A 151 -12.01 16.93 -7.00
N PRO A 152 -10.81 16.42 -6.68
CA PRO A 152 -10.35 15.97 -5.36
C PRO A 152 -10.03 17.11 -4.38
N MET A 153 -10.13 16.84 -3.07
CA MET A 153 -9.49 17.67 -2.05
C MET A 153 -7.96 17.63 -2.23
N THR A 154 -7.26 18.72 -1.90
CA THR A 154 -5.83 18.94 -2.20
C THR A 154 -4.87 17.91 -1.60
N LYS A 155 -5.28 17.17 -0.56
CA LYS A 155 -4.45 16.15 0.08
C LYS A 155 -4.96 14.77 -0.26
N ALA A 156 -4.16 14.02 -1.01
CA ALA A 156 -4.39 12.60 -1.23
C ALA A 156 -3.84 11.79 -0.06
N ASP A 157 -4.58 10.76 0.34
CA ASP A 157 -4.08 9.72 1.22
C ASP A 157 -3.08 8.86 0.42
N PRO A 158 -1.89 8.57 0.98
CA PRO A 158 -0.90 7.77 0.28
C PRO A 158 -1.47 6.38 -0.04
N ALA A 159 -1.15 5.86 -1.23
CA ALA A 159 -1.46 4.47 -1.56
C ALA A 159 -0.73 3.51 -0.60
N CYS A 160 -1.24 2.30 -0.42
CA CYS A 160 -0.44 1.28 0.27
C CYS A 160 0.83 0.96 -0.53
N ASP A 161 1.84 0.51 0.19
CA ASP A 161 2.85 -0.33 -0.40
C ASP A 161 2.28 -1.74 -0.65
N ALA A 162 2.18 -2.13 -1.92
CA ALA A 162 1.65 -3.43 -2.32
C ALA A 162 2.43 -4.59 -1.69
N GLU A 163 3.75 -4.45 -1.59
CA GLU A 163 4.63 -5.48 -1.04
C GLU A 163 4.32 -5.70 0.44
N THR A 164 4.14 -4.62 1.20
CA THR A 164 3.63 -4.70 2.57
C THR A 164 2.31 -5.45 2.60
N VAL A 165 1.29 -5.06 1.83
CA VAL A 165 -0.01 -5.75 1.89
C VAL A 165 0.08 -7.25 1.54
N VAL A 166 0.92 -7.61 0.56
CA VAL A 166 1.20 -9.01 0.21
C VAL A 166 1.85 -9.75 1.38
N LEU A 167 2.92 -9.19 1.95
CA LEU A 167 3.61 -9.76 3.10
C LEU A 167 2.64 -9.98 4.28
N LEU A 168 1.77 -9.00 4.56
CA LEU A 168 0.76 -9.12 5.60
C LEU A 168 -0.24 -10.24 5.31
N ALA A 169 -0.68 -10.38 4.07
CA ALA A 169 -1.62 -11.41 3.67
C ALA A 169 -0.98 -12.83 3.64
N GLU A 170 0.34 -12.93 3.51
CA GLU A 170 1.07 -14.20 3.49
C GLU A 170 1.63 -14.59 4.86
N ASP A 171 1.70 -13.65 5.79
CA ASP A 171 2.23 -13.84 7.13
C ASP A 171 1.41 -14.86 7.95
N ALA A 172 2.05 -15.99 8.27
CA ALA A 172 1.41 -17.08 8.99
C ALA A 172 0.98 -16.70 10.41
N GLU A 173 1.67 -15.76 11.06
CA GLU A 173 1.33 -15.29 12.41
C GLU A 173 0.08 -14.40 12.36
N VAL A 174 -0.03 -13.48 11.39
CA VAL A 174 -1.27 -12.70 11.20
C VAL A 174 -2.43 -13.58 10.79
N GLN A 175 -2.17 -14.55 9.90
CA GLN A 175 -3.19 -15.51 9.49
C GLN A 175 -3.67 -16.36 10.66
N ARG A 176 -2.79 -16.72 11.61
CA ARG A 176 -3.17 -17.43 12.84
C ARG A 176 -3.97 -16.52 13.77
N LEU A 177 -3.48 -15.31 14.06
CA LEU A 177 -4.15 -14.34 14.92
C LEU A 177 -5.57 -13.99 14.42
N TYR A 178 -5.76 -13.92 13.10
CA TYR A 178 -7.08 -13.64 12.54
C TYR A 178 -8.03 -14.84 12.57
N LYS A 179 -7.48 -16.06 12.49
CA LYS A 179 -8.26 -17.30 12.68
C LYS A 179 -8.51 -17.62 14.15
N ASP A 180 -7.78 -16.97 15.04
CA ASP A 180 -7.95 -17.12 16.47
C ASP A 180 -9.22 -16.39 16.91
N LEU A 181 -10.27 -17.19 17.12
CA LEU A 181 -11.59 -16.72 17.54
C LEU A 181 -11.60 -16.17 18.97
N GLU A 182 -10.52 -16.40 19.74
CA GLU A 182 -10.39 -15.91 21.12
C GLU A 182 -9.96 -14.44 21.21
N LEU A 183 -9.35 -13.89 20.14
CA LEU A 183 -9.00 -12.46 20.10
C LEU A 183 -10.22 -11.62 19.75
N SER A 184 -10.40 -10.52 20.49
CA SER A 184 -11.43 -9.54 20.20
C SER A 184 -11.18 -8.86 18.85
N ASP A 185 -12.25 -8.39 18.20
CA ASP A 185 -12.13 -7.66 16.93
C ASP A 185 -11.19 -6.44 17.05
N THR A 186 -11.14 -5.82 18.23
CA THR A 186 -10.23 -4.72 18.57
C THR A 186 -8.75 -5.15 18.53
N GLU A 187 -8.41 -6.32 19.07
CA GLU A 187 -7.04 -6.84 19.07
C GLU A 187 -6.57 -7.19 17.66
N ARG A 188 -7.44 -7.81 16.86
CA ARG A 188 -7.15 -8.07 15.44
C ARG A 188 -6.94 -6.77 14.67
N VAL A 189 -7.81 -5.77 14.88
CA VAL A 189 -7.69 -4.45 14.26
C VAL A 189 -6.39 -3.75 14.67
N ASN A 190 -5.94 -3.88 15.92
CA ASN A 190 -4.70 -3.26 16.39
C ASN A 190 -3.43 -3.87 15.77
N VAL A 191 -3.39 -5.20 15.59
CA VAL A 191 -2.26 -5.88 14.91
C VAL A 191 -2.18 -5.48 13.44
N ILE A 192 -3.34 -5.40 12.79
CA ILE A 192 -3.48 -4.92 11.41
C ILE A 192 -3.07 -3.45 11.31
N ALA A 193 -3.54 -2.60 12.22
CA ALA A 193 -3.20 -1.18 12.26
C ALA A 193 -1.70 -0.94 12.51
N ALA A 194 -1.06 -1.77 13.34
CA ALA A 194 0.39 -1.74 13.53
C ALA A 194 1.14 -2.04 12.23
N ARG A 195 0.65 -3.02 11.46
CA ARG A 195 1.20 -3.44 10.17
C ARG A 195 0.92 -2.44 9.04
N TRP A 196 -0.22 -1.78 9.04
CA TRP A 196 -0.45 -0.60 8.19
C TRP A 196 0.38 0.60 8.60
N GLY A 197 0.65 0.74 9.89
CA GLY A 197 1.62 1.69 10.42
C GLY A 197 3.00 1.49 9.78
N GLN A 198 3.43 0.23 9.61
CA GLN A 198 4.66 -0.09 8.88
C GLN A 198 4.57 0.27 7.38
N GLY A 199 3.41 0.10 6.74
CA GLY A 199 3.16 0.56 5.37
C GLY A 199 3.27 2.09 5.23
N LYS A 200 2.63 2.85 6.13
CA LYS A 200 2.74 4.33 6.16
C LYS A 200 4.18 4.79 6.44
N PHE A 201 4.87 4.10 7.34
CA PHE A 201 6.29 4.32 7.62
C PHE A 201 7.16 4.10 6.39
N ARG A 202 6.95 3.00 5.65
CA ARG A 202 7.65 2.75 4.38
C ARG A 202 7.37 3.82 3.33
N THR A 203 6.11 4.23 3.16
CA THR A 203 5.77 5.30 2.21
C THR A 203 6.42 6.63 2.61
N ALA A 204 6.45 6.96 3.91
CA ALA A 204 7.12 8.15 4.40
C ALA A 204 8.63 8.12 4.16
N LEU A 205 9.28 6.96 4.33
CA LEU A 205 10.70 6.76 4.00
C LEU A 205 10.97 6.87 2.50
N LEU A 206 10.15 6.24 1.65
CA LEU A 206 10.26 6.37 0.19
C LEU A 206 10.11 7.83 -0.27
N ALA A 207 9.19 8.57 0.35
CA ALA A 207 9.01 9.99 0.04
C ALA A 207 10.16 10.88 0.52
N ARG A 208 10.78 10.56 1.67
CA ARG A 208 11.88 11.37 2.22
C ARG A 208 13.24 11.02 1.61
N ASP A 209 13.57 9.74 1.59
CA ASP A 209 14.92 9.25 1.30
C ASP A 209 15.07 8.73 -0.14
N GLY A 210 14.01 8.14 -0.69
CA GLY A 210 13.90 7.74 -2.12
C GLY A 210 14.84 6.65 -2.62
N MET A 211 15.88 6.28 -1.85
CA MET A 211 16.89 5.31 -2.25
C MET A 211 17.53 4.62 -1.05
N CYS A 212 18.22 3.50 -1.29
CA CYS A 212 18.98 2.80 -0.28
C CYS A 212 20.07 3.70 0.31
N ALA A 213 20.15 3.74 1.63
CA ALA A 213 21.16 4.49 2.37
C ALA A 213 22.60 4.08 2.03
N ILE A 214 22.86 2.84 1.62
CA ILE A 214 24.23 2.33 1.36
C ILE A 214 24.50 2.12 -0.13
N THR A 215 23.58 1.50 -0.86
CA THR A 215 23.81 1.11 -2.26
C THR A 215 23.32 2.15 -3.27
N GLY A 216 22.49 3.12 -2.84
CA GLY A 216 21.86 4.10 -3.73
C GLY A 216 20.78 3.53 -4.65
N VAL A 217 20.43 2.24 -4.52
CA VAL A 217 19.32 1.64 -5.29
C VAL A 217 18.02 2.40 -5.00
N ALA A 218 17.32 2.85 -6.03
CA ALA A 218 16.07 3.60 -5.90
C ALA A 218 14.82 2.81 -6.31
N GLU A 219 14.98 1.59 -6.84
CA GLU A 219 13.88 0.71 -7.21
C GLU A 219 13.15 0.21 -5.94
N PRO A 220 11.90 0.63 -5.66
CA PRO A 220 11.24 0.34 -4.39
C PRO A 220 11.12 -1.15 -4.07
N ARG A 221 10.95 -1.99 -5.09
CA ARG A 221 10.85 -3.47 -4.95
C ARG A 221 12.15 -4.13 -4.45
N LEU A 222 13.27 -3.42 -4.51
CA LEU A 222 14.57 -3.89 -4.03
C LEU A 222 14.93 -3.28 -2.67
N LEU A 223 14.02 -2.51 -2.06
CA LEU A 223 14.26 -1.79 -0.81
C LEU A 223 13.39 -2.33 0.30
N ARG A 224 13.91 -2.34 1.51
CA ARG A 224 13.20 -2.59 2.77
C ARG A 224 13.21 -1.33 3.61
N ALA A 225 12.10 -1.07 4.29
CA ALA A 225 11.98 -0.01 5.27
C ALA A 225 12.40 -0.58 6.64
N SER A 226 13.67 -0.41 6.98
CA SER A 226 14.27 -0.95 8.18
C SER A 226 14.17 0.06 9.33
N HIS A 227 13.64 -0.34 10.48
CA HIS A 227 13.62 0.53 11.67
C HIS A 227 15.02 0.62 12.28
N ILE A 228 15.42 1.84 12.67
CA ILE A 228 16.70 2.07 13.34
C ILE A 228 16.59 1.70 14.83
N LYS A 229 15.64 2.28 15.57
CA LYS A 229 15.21 1.76 16.86
C LYS A 229 14.15 0.70 16.56
N PRO A 230 14.41 -0.59 16.83
CA PRO A 230 13.50 -1.66 16.44
C PRO A 230 12.09 -1.44 16.97
N TRP A 231 11.10 -1.83 16.17
CA TRP A 231 9.68 -1.65 16.49
C TRP A 231 9.32 -2.10 17.92
N ARG A 232 9.86 -3.25 18.33
CA ARG A 232 9.63 -3.87 19.66
C ARG A 232 10.13 -3.02 20.84
N LEU A 233 11.09 -2.13 20.59
CA LEU A 233 11.69 -1.25 21.61
C LEU A 233 11.13 0.18 21.53
N CYS A 234 10.29 0.49 20.54
CA CYS A 234 9.61 1.78 20.46
C CYS A 234 8.50 1.89 21.51
N GLU A 235 8.53 2.96 22.28
CA GLU A 235 7.63 3.24 23.40
C GLU A 235 6.31 3.87 22.94
N THR A 236 6.36 4.63 21.84
CA THR A 236 5.18 5.36 21.33
C THR A 236 4.87 5.01 19.87
N ALA A 237 3.61 5.20 19.48
CA ALA A 237 3.19 5.12 18.08
C ALA A 237 3.91 6.17 17.21
N THR A 238 4.23 7.34 17.78
CA THR A 238 5.01 8.37 17.10
C THR A 238 6.38 7.85 16.68
N GLU A 239 7.13 7.19 17.56
CA GLU A 239 8.43 6.61 17.22
C GLU A 239 8.33 5.50 16.16
N ARG A 240 7.26 4.71 16.20
CA ARG A 240 7.02 3.61 15.25
C ARG A 240 6.73 4.09 13.83
N LEU A 241 6.11 5.27 13.71
CA LEU A 241 5.68 5.87 12.45
C LEU A 241 6.62 7.00 11.97
N ASP A 242 7.59 7.40 12.78
CA ASP A 242 8.54 8.47 12.46
C ASP A 242 9.51 8.01 11.36
N ALA A 243 9.51 8.67 10.21
CA ALA A 243 10.46 8.38 9.13
C ALA A 243 11.93 8.58 9.58
N ALA A 244 12.22 9.45 10.55
CA ALA A 244 13.56 9.56 11.15
C ALA A 244 14.03 8.26 11.80
N ASN A 245 13.09 7.40 12.22
CA ASN A 245 13.39 6.09 12.79
C ASN A 245 13.57 4.99 11.75
N GLY A 246 13.82 5.31 10.49
CA GLY A 246 13.98 4.30 9.46
C GLY A 246 15.04 4.60 8.44
N LEU A 247 15.49 3.56 7.75
CA LEU A 247 16.36 3.63 6.58
C LEU A 247 15.76 2.75 5.48
N LEU A 248 15.93 3.18 4.23
CA LEU A 248 15.75 2.28 3.10
C LEU A 248 17.04 1.50 2.89
N LEU A 249 16.95 0.17 2.91
CA LEU A 249 18.09 -0.73 2.76
C LEU A 249 17.77 -1.84 1.77
N THR A 250 18.73 -2.22 0.93
CA THR A 250 18.61 -3.46 0.13
C THR A 250 18.68 -4.68 1.06
N PRO A 251 18.09 -5.84 0.69
CA PRO A 251 17.89 -6.98 1.61
C PRO A 251 19.11 -7.42 2.41
N THR A 252 20.30 -7.45 1.79
CA THR A 252 21.56 -7.81 2.48
C THR A 252 21.89 -6.81 3.59
N PHE A 253 21.84 -5.52 3.28
CA PHE A 253 22.17 -4.46 4.24
C PHE A 253 21.10 -4.30 5.32
N ASP A 254 19.83 -4.49 4.98
CA ASP A 254 18.73 -4.58 5.95
C ASP A 254 19.00 -5.69 6.98
N HIS A 255 19.36 -6.88 6.50
CA HIS A 255 19.64 -8.01 7.38
C HIS A 255 20.84 -7.76 8.29
N LEU A 256 21.95 -7.24 7.75
CA LEU A 256 23.13 -6.92 8.55
C LEU A 256 22.85 -5.85 9.60
N PHE A 257 22.07 -4.83 9.24
CA PHE A 257 21.70 -3.74 10.14
C PHE A 257 20.75 -4.23 11.25
N ASP A 258 19.64 -4.90 10.91
CA ASP A 258 18.67 -5.45 11.88
C ASP A 258 19.32 -6.40 12.91
N LYS A 259 20.34 -7.17 12.48
CA LYS A 259 21.08 -8.09 13.35
C LYS A 259 22.21 -7.42 14.15
N GLY A 260 22.40 -6.12 14.01
CA GLY A 260 23.48 -5.40 14.68
C GLY A 260 24.87 -5.76 14.15
N LEU A 261 24.96 -6.40 12.98
CA LEU A 261 26.23 -6.73 12.32
C LEU A 261 26.81 -5.53 11.55
N LEU A 262 25.98 -4.51 11.31
CA LEU A 262 26.36 -3.26 10.67
C LEU A 262 25.65 -2.09 11.36
N THR A 263 26.33 -0.95 11.51
CA THR A 263 25.75 0.32 11.95
C THR A 263 26.43 1.50 11.25
N PHE A 264 26.08 2.74 11.61
CA PHE A 264 26.70 3.95 11.09
C PHE A 264 27.34 4.80 12.19
N GLU A 265 28.56 5.26 11.95
CA GLU A 265 29.21 6.33 12.72
C GLU A 265 28.55 7.70 12.46
N PRO A 266 28.69 8.66 13.39
CA PRO A 266 28.45 10.07 13.10
C PRO A 266 29.27 10.49 11.86
N GLY A 267 28.60 10.94 10.79
CA GLY A 267 29.22 11.22 9.50
C GLY A 267 29.03 10.13 8.42
N GLY A 268 28.26 9.08 8.75
CA GLY A 268 27.68 8.15 7.77
C GLY A 268 28.62 7.02 7.31
N ARG A 269 29.79 6.85 7.92
CA ARG A 269 30.65 5.68 7.66
C ARG A 269 30.00 4.43 8.24
N THR A 270 29.98 3.31 7.51
CA THR A 270 29.49 2.06 8.09
C THR A 270 30.53 1.47 9.03
N VAL A 271 30.07 0.93 10.15
CA VAL A 271 30.87 0.11 11.07
C VAL A 271 30.36 -1.31 10.99
N LEU A 272 31.27 -2.26 10.81
CA LEU A 272 30.97 -3.68 10.73
C LEU A 272 31.32 -4.36 12.06
N SER A 273 30.52 -5.33 12.46
CA SER A 273 30.78 -6.16 13.63
C SER A 273 32.04 -7.00 13.44
N SER A 274 32.85 -7.12 14.50
CA SER A 274 34.01 -8.01 14.55
C SER A 274 33.65 -9.50 14.44
N THR A 275 32.36 -9.84 14.59
CA THR A 275 31.85 -11.20 14.40
C THR A 275 31.76 -11.62 12.93
N LEU A 276 31.81 -10.68 11.98
CA LEU A 276 31.81 -10.98 10.56
C LEU A 276 33.21 -11.45 10.10
N SER A 277 33.26 -12.55 9.35
CA SER A 277 34.51 -13.02 8.77
C SER A 277 34.98 -12.06 7.67
N VAL A 278 36.30 -11.87 7.55
CA VAL A 278 36.91 -11.05 6.48
C VAL A 278 36.47 -11.55 5.10
N THR A 279 36.35 -12.87 4.94
CA THR A 279 35.89 -13.49 3.70
C THR A 279 34.45 -13.11 3.34
N ASP A 280 33.54 -13.05 4.32
CA ASP A 280 32.15 -12.66 4.06
C ASP A 280 32.02 -11.16 3.82
N VAL A 281 32.81 -10.34 4.53
CA VAL A 281 32.91 -8.89 4.28
C VAL A 281 33.31 -8.62 2.83
N ASP A 282 34.31 -9.33 2.31
CA ASP A 282 34.76 -9.19 0.93
C ASP A 282 33.73 -9.72 -0.08
N ARG A 283 33.15 -10.91 0.17
CA ARG A 283 32.15 -11.52 -0.71
C ARG A 283 30.87 -10.69 -0.83
N LEU A 284 30.48 -10.00 0.24
CA LEU A 284 29.33 -9.11 0.27
C LEU A 284 29.68 -7.67 -0.12
N ALA A 285 30.94 -7.40 -0.46
CA ALA A 285 31.44 -6.07 -0.83
C ALA A 285 31.10 -4.98 0.21
N LEU A 286 31.24 -5.31 1.50
CA LEU A 286 30.91 -4.41 2.62
C LEU A 286 32.05 -3.43 2.94
N SER A 287 33.27 -3.76 2.52
CA SER A 287 34.47 -2.96 2.77
C SER A 287 34.34 -1.55 2.22
N GLY A 288 34.50 -0.55 3.09
CA GLY A 288 34.47 0.87 2.71
C GLY A 288 33.09 1.44 2.39
N ALA A 289 32.01 0.69 2.67
CA ALA A 289 30.66 1.18 2.50
C ALA A 289 30.41 2.47 3.32
N ARG A 290 29.59 3.36 2.76
CA ARG A 290 29.22 4.63 3.39
C ARG A 290 27.79 5.00 3.02
N ALA A 291 27.17 5.80 3.87
CA ALA A 291 25.89 6.42 3.58
C ALA A 291 25.97 7.28 2.31
N MET A 292 25.01 7.09 1.40
CA MET A 292 24.86 7.82 0.14
C MET A 292 24.32 9.24 0.33
N TYR A 293 23.72 9.51 1.50
CA TYR A 293 23.21 10.81 1.88
C TYR A 293 23.47 11.09 3.37
N PRO A 294 23.47 12.37 3.80
CA PRO A 294 23.68 12.71 5.19
C PRO A 294 22.59 12.14 6.11
N LEU A 295 22.99 11.47 7.20
CA LEU A 295 22.07 10.79 8.11
C LEU A 295 21.63 11.64 9.31
N PHE A 296 21.80 12.96 9.28
CA PHE A 296 21.57 13.84 10.44
C PHE A 296 20.13 13.78 10.97
N HIS A 297 19.14 13.56 10.09
CA HIS A 297 17.75 13.36 10.50
C HIS A 297 17.52 12.08 11.31
N HIS A 298 18.43 11.12 11.24
CA HIS A 298 18.35 9.81 11.88
C HIS A 298 19.22 9.71 13.13
N ASP A 299 20.05 10.72 13.42
CA ASP A 299 21.13 10.65 14.41
C ASP A 299 20.66 10.21 15.79
N ARG A 300 19.50 10.70 16.24
CA ARG A 300 18.89 10.29 17.51
C ARG A 300 18.70 8.78 17.59
N TYR A 301 18.14 8.19 16.54
CA TYR A 301 17.87 6.76 16.49
C TYR A 301 19.14 5.95 16.21
N LEU A 302 20.05 6.46 15.38
CA LEU A 302 21.34 5.81 15.13
C LEU A 302 22.21 5.77 16.38
N ALA A 303 22.10 6.76 17.27
CA ALA A 303 22.73 6.71 18.59
C ALA A 303 22.20 5.54 19.42
N PHE A 304 20.89 5.33 19.45
CA PHE A 304 20.28 4.17 20.09
C PHE A 304 20.73 2.85 19.44
N HIS A 305 20.72 2.77 18.11
CA HIS A 305 21.15 1.54 17.41
C HIS A 305 22.60 1.19 17.74
N ARG A 306 23.49 2.19 17.81
CA ARG A 306 24.90 1.96 18.21
C ARG A 306 25.06 1.45 19.65
N SER A 307 24.21 1.87 20.59
CA SER A 307 24.33 1.46 22.00
C SER A 307 23.60 0.17 22.33
N GLU A 308 22.42 -0.05 21.75
CA GLU A 308 21.51 -1.14 22.17
C GLU A 308 21.42 -2.30 21.18
N ILE A 309 21.75 -2.09 19.90
CA ILE A 309 21.52 -3.08 18.83
C ILE A 309 22.82 -3.58 18.21
N PHE A 310 23.74 -2.67 17.91
CA PHE A 310 25.02 -3.01 17.27
C PHE A 310 25.85 -3.93 18.17
N VAL A 311 26.33 -5.02 17.59
CA VAL A 311 27.23 -5.97 18.23
C VAL A 311 28.64 -5.66 17.72
N PRO A 312 29.47 -4.95 18.50
CA PRO A 312 30.84 -4.63 18.07
C PRO A 312 31.68 -5.88 17.85
#